data_AF-A0AAU7KN95-F1
#
_entry.id   AF-A0AAU7KN95-F1
#
_cell.length_a   1.000
_cell.length_b   1.000
_cell.length_c   1.000
_cell.angle_alpha   90.00
_cell.angle_beta   90.00
_cell.angle_gamma   90.00
#
_symmetry.space_group_name_H-M   'P 1'
#
loop_
_entity.id
_entity.type
_entity.pdbx_description
1 polymer ?
#
loop_
_entity_poly.entity_id
_entity_poly.type
_entity_poly.pdbx_seq_one_letter_code
_entity_poly.pdbx_strand_id
1 'polypeptide(L)'
;MAITEDDVRQAEARMACERDHAHVVSARYDSRTHRVIMHLNSGLELAIPPHLVQGLTDATPEALADIEVSPTGLGLHWPQLDADLYAPALLQGQFGSPS
;
A
#
# COMPACT_ATOMS: atom_id res chain seq x y z
N MET A 1 -6.25 -13.54 -23.11
CA MET A 1 -7.25 -14.01 -22.13
C MET A 1 -8.30 -12.92 -22.02
N ALA A 2 -9.57 -13.20 -22.33
CA ALA A 2 -10.63 -12.20 -22.20
C ALA A 2 -11.10 -12.19 -20.74
N ILE A 3 -10.97 -11.05 -20.07
CA ILE A 3 -11.49 -10.87 -18.71
C ILE A 3 -13.02 -10.87 -18.81
N THR A 4 -13.69 -11.74 -18.05
CA THR A 4 -15.15 -11.85 -18.06
C THR A 4 -15.78 -10.87 -17.07
N GLU A 5 -17.06 -10.52 -17.25
CA GLU A 5 -17.80 -9.70 -16.28
C GLU A 5 -17.83 -10.33 -14.88
N ASP A 6 -17.76 -11.67 -14.79
CA ASP A 6 -17.74 -12.39 -13.52
C ASP A 6 -16.37 -12.28 -12.83
N ASP A 7 -15.27 -12.23 -13.59
CA ASP A 7 -13.93 -11.97 -13.06
C ASP A 7 -13.84 -10.57 -12.44
N VAL A 8 -14.43 -9.56 -13.10
CA VAL A 8 -14.49 -8.18 -12.58
C VAL A 8 -15.29 -8.14 -11.28
N ARG A 9 -16.48 -8.75 -11.27
CA ARG A 9 -17.35 -8.79 -10.07
C ARG A 9 -16.68 -9.48 -8.89
N GLN A 10 -15.97 -10.59 -9.13
CA GLN A 10 -15.21 -11.26 -8.06
C GLN A 10 -14.08 -10.38 -7.52
N ALA A 11 -13.37 -9.66 -8.38
CA ALA A 11 -12.31 -8.75 -7.94
C ALA A 11 -12.87 -7.62 -7.05
N GLU A 12 -14.00 -7.02 -7.44
CA GLU A 12 -14.70 -6.01 -6.66
C GLU A 12 -15.16 -6.53 -5.30
N ALA A 13 -15.76 -7.72 -5.25
CA ALA A 13 -16.21 -8.33 -4.00
C ALA A 13 -15.06 -8.61 -3.03
N ARG A 14 -13.90 -9.05 -3.54
CA ARG A 14 -12.68 -9.25 -2.74
C ARG A 14 -12.18 -7.92 -2.17
N MET A 15 -12.08 -6.88 -3.00
CA MET A 15 -11.67 -5.54 -2.54
C MET A 15 -12.59 -4.98 -1.44
N ALA A 16 -13.91 -5.16 -1.59
CA ALA A 16 -14.87 -4.72 -0.59
C ALA A 16 -14.70 -5.43 0.76
N CYS A 17 -14.56 -6.77 0.74
CA CYS A 17 -14.36 -7.58 1.95
C CYS A 17 -13.06 -7.23 2.70
N GLU A 18 -11.98 -6.99 1.96
CA GLU A 18 -10.69 -6.60 2.55
C GLU A 18 -10.77 -5.22 3.22
N ARG A 19 -11.44 -4.25 2.57
CA ARG A 19 -11.66 -2.92 3.13
C ARG A 19 -12.49 -2.93 4.42
N ASP A 20 -13.50 -3.80 4.50
CA ASP A 20 -14.38 -3.93 5.66
C ASP A 20 -13.62 -4.41 6.91
N HIS A 21 -12.58 -5.24 6.73
CA HIS A 21 -11.75 -5.67 7.85
C HIS A 21 -10.84 -4.56 8.35
N ALA A 22 -9.98 -4.02 7.48
CA ALA A 22 -9.10 -2.91 7.83
C ALA A 22 -8.59 -2.20 6.57
N HIS A 23 -8.49 -0.87 6.65
CA HIS A 23 -7.93 -0.04 5.58
C HIS A 23 -7.09 1.09 6.16
N VAL A 24 -6.12 1.56 5.37
CA VAL A 24 -5.25 2.68 5.71
C VAL A 24 -6.06 3.98 5.69
N VAL A 25 -5.96 4.75 6.78
CA VAL A 25 -6.59 6.07 6.92
C VAL A 25 -5.56 7.20 6.81
N SER A 26 -4.29 6.92 7.11
CA SER A 26 -3.19 7.85 6.84
C SER A 26 -1.87 7.09 6.72
N ALA A 27 -0.92 7.68 6.01
CA ALA A 27 0.44 7.20 5.96
C ALA A 27 1.43 8.36 5.99
N ARG A 28 2.63 8.09 6.51
CA ARG A 28 3.73 9.06 6.54
C ARG A 28 5.07 8.34 6.50
N TYR A 29 6.09 9.03 6.01
CA TYR A 29 7.47 8.61 6.20
C TYR A 29 8.05 9.23 7.48
N ASP A 30 8.62 8.39 8.35
CA ASP A 30 9.41 8.83 9.52
C ASP A 30 10.90 8.72 9.19
N SER A 31 11.54 9.87 8.96
CA SER A 31 12.96 9.96 8.62
C SER A 31 13.90 9.58 9.77
N ARG A 32 13.44 9.67 11.03
CA ARG A 32 14.25 9.29 12.20
C ARG A 32 14.42 7.78 12.29
N THR A 33 13.39 7.03 11.91
CA THR A 33 13.37 5.56 11.97
C THR A 33 13.48 4.90 10.60
N HIS A 34 13.52 5.70 9.53
CA HIS A 34 13.56 5.27 8.13
C HIS A 34 12.45 4.27 7.81
N ARG A 35 11.21 4.64 8.15
CA ARG A 35 10.02 3.77 8.02
C ARG A 35 8.86 4.49 7.35
N VAL A 36 8.15 3.78 6.47
CA VAL A 36 6.78 4.14 6.07
C VAL A 36 5.85 3.63 7.15
N ILE A 37 5.12 4.55 7.78
CA ILE A 37 4.17 4.30 8.84
C ILE A 37 2.76 4.45 8.29
N MET A 38 1.94 3.42 8.41
CA MET A 38 0.54 3.38 8.01
C MET A 38 -0.36 3.25 9.23
N HIS A 39 -1.36 4.11 9.34
CA HIS A 39 -2.41 4.06 10.35
C HIS A 39 -3.65 3.42 9.73
N LEU A 40 -4.19 2.40 10.39
CA LEU A 40 -5.39 1.71 9.92
C LEU A 40 -6.62 2.23 10.69
N ASN A 41 -7.79 2.13 10.08
CA ASN A 41 -9.08 2.49 10.70
C ASN A 41 -9.35 1.72 12.01
N SER A 42 -8.75 0.56 12.21
CA SER A 42 -8.83 -0.25 13.43
C SER A 42 -8.02 0.30 14.60
N GLY A 43 -7.17 1.31 14.39
CA GLY A 43 -6.23 1.84 15.38
C GLY A 43 -4.88 1.12 15.40
N LEU A 44 -4.66 0.11 14.54
CA LEU A 44 -3.36 -0.51 14.35
C LEU A 44 -2.41 0.40 13.55
N GLU A 45 -1.13 0.33 13.86
CA GLU A 45 -0.05 0.97 13.10
C GLU A 45 0.85 -0.12 12.49
N LEU A 46 1.14 0.01 11.19
CA LEU A 46 2.12 -0.81 10.49
C LEU A 46 3.31 0.08 10.10
N ALA A 47 4.53 -0.37 10.40
CA ALA A 47 5.74 0.36 10.07
C ALA A 47 6.71 -0.53 9.28
N ILE A 48 6.97 -0.18 8.03
CA ILE A 48 7.81 -0.98 7.12
C ILE A 48 9.03 -0.17 6.67
N PRO A 49 10.21 -0.80 6.52
CA PRO A 49 11.34 -0.14 5.87
C PRO A 49 11.07 0.03 4.36
N PRO A 50 11.35 1.21 3.78
CA PRO A 50 11.19 1.46 2.34
C PRO A 50 11.91 0.44 1.44
N HIS A 51 13.12 -0.01 1.81
CA HIS A 51 13.91 -0.91 0.97
C HIS A 51 13.33 -2.31 0.75
N LEU A 52 12.28 -2.69 1.50
CA LEU A 52 11.55 -3.93 1.20
C LEU A 52 10.53 -3.73 0.09
N VAL A 53 10.03 -2.50 -0.08
CA VAL A 53 9.00 -2.18 -1.06
C VAL A 53 9.64 -1.94 -2.42
N GLN A 54 9.17 -2.68 -3.42
CA GLN A 54 9.59 -2.50 -4.81
C GLN A 54 9.34 -1.04 -5.23
N GLY A 55 10.37 -0.40 -5.79
CA GLY A 55 10.31 1.00 -6.24
C GLY A 55 10.74 2.03 -5.18
N LEU A 56 10.95 1.64 -3.91
CA LEU A 56 11.32 2.58 -2.83
C LEU A 56 12.78 2.45 -2.34
N THR A 57 13.56 1.49 -2.85
CA THR A 57 14.89 1.12 -2.31
C THR A 57 15.89 2.27 -2.23
N ASP A 58 15.96 3.11 -3.27
CA ASP A 58 16.93 4.21 -3.37
C ASP A 58 16.25 5.59 -3.39
N ALA A 59 15.00 5.66 -2.93
CA ALA A 59 14.22 6.88 -2.94
C ALA A 59 14.73 7.90 -1.90
N THR A 60 14.66 9.19 -2.25
CA THR A 60 15.03 10.26 -1.32
C THR A 60 13.99 10.41 -0.20
N PRO A 61 14.36 10.96 0.97
CA PRO A 61 13.40 11.27 2.03
C PRO A 61 12.21 12.10 1.56
N GLU A 62 12.43 13.05 0.66
CA GLU A 62 11.40 13.92 0.10
C GLU A 62 10.42 13.12 -0.78
N ALA A 63 10.94 12.24 -1.63
CA ALA A 63 10.12 11.39 -2.47
C ALA A 63 9.35 10.37 -1.63
N LEU A 64 9.98 9.80 -0.59
CA LEU A 64 9.33 8.87 0.35
C LEU A 64 8.24 9.52 1.19
N ALA A 65 8.34 10.82 1.48
CA ALA A 65 7.35 11.57 2.25
C ALA A 65 6.12 11.97 1.44
N ASP A 66 6.23 12.00 0.11
CA ASP A 66 5.13 12.29 -0.81
C ASP A 66 4.26 11.04 -1.03
N ILE A 67 3.41 10.75 -0.05
CA ILE A 67 2.57 9.56 0.01
C ILE A 67 1.10 9.95 -0.15
N GLU A 68 0.42 9.29 -1.09
CA GLU A 68 -1.02 9.36 -1.26
C GLU A 68 -1.68 8.04 -0.84
N VAL A 69 -2.72 8.12 -0.01
CA VAL A 69 -3.56 6.96 0.32
C VAL A 69 -4.69 6.88 -0.70
N SER A 70 -4.90 5.70 -1.30
CA SER A 70 -5.97 5.52 -2.28
C SER A 70 -7.36 5.78 -1.66
N PRO A 71 -8.39 6.14 -2.45
CA PRO A 71 -9.74 6.35 -1.92
C PRO A 71 -10.35 5.14 -1.21
N THR A 72 -9.86 3.94 -1.50
CA THR A 72 -10.28 2.70 -0.82
C THR A 72 -9.52 2.43 0.48
N GLY A 73 -8.38 3.09 0.68
CA GLY A 73 -7.45 2.84 1.80
C GLY A 73 -6.69 1.52 1.67
N LEU A 74 -6.76 0.84 0.52
CA LEU A 74 -6.07 -0.43 0.28
C LEU A 74 -4.72 -0.23 -0.44
N GLY A 75 -4.49 0.95 -1.00
CA GLY A 75 -3.29 1.27 -1.76
C GLY A 75 -2.59 2.53 -1.23
N LEU A 76 -1.28 2.56 -1.40
CA LEU A 76 -0.44 3.75 -1.24
C LEU A 76 0.24 4.03 -2.57
N HIS A 77 0.33 5.30 -2.92
CA HIS A 77 0.98 5.76 -4.14
C HIS A 77 2.04 6.80 -3.79
N TRP A 78 3.20 6.72 -4.44
CA TRP A 78 4.27 7.71 -4.36
C TRP A 78 4.40 8.40 -5.73
N PRO A 79 3.80 9.58 -5.94
CA PRO A 79 3.75 10.24 -7.25
C PRO A 79 5.13 10.49 -7.88
N GLN A 80 6.11 10.87 -7.06
CA GLN A 80 7.48 11.14 -7.55
C GLN A 80 8.23 9.89 -7.99
N LEU A 81 7.82 8.72 -7.51
CA LEU A 81 8.49 7.45 -7.74
C LEU A 81 7.75 6.57 -8.76
N ASP A 82 6.52 6.96 -9.14
CA ASP A 82 5.60 6.13 -9.92
C ASP A 82 5.47 4.72 -9.33
N ALA A 83 5.36 4.68 -7.99
CA ALA A 83 5.37 3.46 -7.21
C ALA A 83 4.07 3.28 -6.44
N ASP A 84 3.52 2.07 -6.50
CA ASP A 84 2.30 1.68 -5.81
C ASP A 84 2.56 0.53 -4.83
N LEU A 85 1.87 0.56 -3.70
CA LEU A 85 1.89 -0.50 -2.70
C LEU A 85 0.47 -0.93 -2.33
N TYR A 86 0.17 -2.21 -2.52
CA TYR A 86 -1.05 -2.82 -2.02
C TYR A 86 -0.90 -3.18 -0.54
N ALA A 87 -1.51 -2.41 0.36
CA ALA A 87 -1.33 -2.56 1.80
C ALA A 87 -1.71 -3.97 2.34
N PRO A 88 -2.80 -4.64 1.88
CA PRO A 88 -3.13 -5.98 2.34
C PRO A 88 -2.05 -7.04 2.04
N ALA A 89 -1.24 -6.84 1.00
CA ALA A 89 -0.14 -7.75 0.64
C ALA A 89 0.96 -7.81 1.73
N LEU A 90 1.14 -6.73 2.49
CA LEU A 90 2.17 -6.64 3.53
C LEU A 90 1.96 -7.66 4.65
N LEU A 91 0.71 -7.94 5.01
CA LEU A 91 0.37 -8.95 6.01
C LEU A 91 0.69 -10.37 5.54
N GLN A 92 0.86 -10.56 4.23
CA GLN A 92 1.25 -11.82 3.59
C GLN A 92 2.75 -11.87 3.26
N GLY A 93 3.54 -10.88 3.69
CA GLY A 93 4.97 -10.79 3.40
C GLY A 93 5.30 -10.46 1.93
N GLN A 94 4.34 -9.93 1.19
CA GLN A 94 4.51 -9.50 -0.20
C GLN A 94 4.74 -7.99 -0.24
N PHE A 95 5.86 -7.57 -0.83
CA PHE A 95 6.31 -6.18 -0.86
C PHE A 95 6.44 -5.60 -2.28
N GLY A 96 5.93 -6.32 -3.27
CA GLY A 96 6.02 -5.99 -4.69
C GLY A 96 5.37 -7.07 -5.53
N SER A 97 5.38 -6.88 -6.85
CA SER A 97 4.92 -7.90 -7.79
C SER A 97 5.91 -9.07 -7.85
N PRO A 98 5.45 -10.33 -7.96
CA PRO A 98 6.33 -11.45 -8.28
C PRO A 98 7.08 -11.15 -9.59
N SER A 99 8.41 -11.34 -9.59
CA SER A 99 9.27 -11.19 -10.76
C SER A 99 9.09 -12.31 -11.77
#